data_AF-A0A0G0MGQ8-F1
#
_entry.id   AF-A0A0G0MGQ8-F1
#
_cell.length_a   1.000
_cell.length_b   1.000
_cell.length_c   1.000
_cell.angle_alpha   90.00
_cell.angle_beta   90.00
_cell.angle_gamma   90.00
#
_symmetry.space_group_name_H-M   'P 1'
#
loop_
_entity.id
_entity.type
_entity.pdbx_description
1 polymer ?
#
loop_
_entity_poly.entity_id
_entity_poly.type
_entity_poly.pdbx_seq_one_letter_code
_entity_poly.pdbx_strand_id
1 'polypeptide(L)' 'MSEKTSAKDNKNKILEDAVSEIKERFGDGSIMKLGEIKRVEIDSIPTGSISLDIALGVGGLPKGRIIEIYGPE' A
#
# COMPACT_ATOMS: atom_id res chain seq x y z
N MET A 1 -31.64 24.17 7.14
CA MET A 1 -30.77 22.97 7.04
C MET A 1 -30.04 22.89 5.67
N SER A 2 -29.62 24.01 5.06
CA SER A 2 -29.18 24.04 3.65
C SER A 2 -27.72 24.47 3.40
N GLU A 3 -26.95 24.88 4.43
CA GLU A 3 -25.60 25.44 4.24
C GLU A 3 -24.45 24.43 4.32
N LYS A 4 -24.69 23.18 4.76
CA LYS A 4 -23.61 22.19 4.97
C LYS A 4 -23.19 21.40 3.72
N THR A 5 -23.99 21.40 2.65
CA THR A 5 -23.69 20.59 1.44
C THR A 5 -22.62 21.26 0.56
N SER A 6 -22.72 22.57 0.32
CA SER A 6 -21.82 23.29 -0.62
C SER A 6 -20.35 23.35 -0.17
N ALA A 7 -20.09 23.47 1.14
CA ALA A 7 -18.72 23.52 1.67
C ALA A 7 -18.01 22.17 1.59
N LYS A 8 -18.77 21.06 1.57
CA LYS A 8 -18.22 19.70 1.48
C LYS A 8 -17.84 19.37 0.04
N ASP A 9 -18.66 19.78 -0.92
CA ASP A 9 -18.39 19.59 -2.34
C ASP A 9 -17.17 20.40 -2.81
N ASN A 10 -17.01 21.64 -2.35
CA ASN A 10 -15.81 22.44 -2.64
C ASN A 10 -14.53 21.82 -2.08
N LYS A 11 -14.58 21.25 -0.88
CA LYS A 11 -13.41 20.56 -0.29
C LYS A 11 -13.02 19.32 -1.07
N ASN A 12 -13.99 18.55 -1.54
CA ASN A 12 -13.73 17.37 -2.36
C ASN A 12 -13.09 17.74 -3.70
N LYS A 13 -13.56 18.82 -4.34
CA LYS A 13 -12.98 19.31 -5.59
C LYS A 13 -11.52 19.73 -5.44
N ILE A 14 -11.21 20.53 -4.42
CA ILE A 14 -9.82 20.94 -4.12
C ILE A 14 -8.93 19.72 -3.85
N LEU A 15 -9.46 18.70 -3.17
CA LEU A 15 -8.74 17.46 -2.91
C LEU A 15 -8.43 16.69 -4.20
N GLU A 16 -9.39 16.56 -5.11
CA GLU A 16 -9.23 15.88 -6.39
C GLU A 16 -8.24 16.60 -7.31
N ASP A 17 -8.27 17.93 -7.33
CA ASP A 17 -7.33 18.75 -8.10
C ASP A 17 -5.89 18.55 -7.58
N ALA A 18 -5.68 18.58 -6.25
CA ALA A 18 -4.37 18.36 -5.65
C ALA A 18 -3.84 16.93 -5.89
N VAL A 19 -4.71 15.91 -5.80
CA VAL A 19 -4.36 14.52 -6.14
C VAL A 19 -3.95 14.40 -7.61
N SER A 20 -4.64 15.10 -8.50
CA SER A 20 -4.33 15.11 -9.94
C SER A 20 -2.98 15.78 -10.23
N GLU A 21 -2.68 16.91 -9.57
CA GLU A 21 -1.39 17.58 -9.69
C GLU A 21 -0.22 16.68 -9.26
N ILE A 22 -0.39 15.95 -8.15
CA ILE A 22 0.64 15.02 -7.66
C ILE A 22 0.85 13.88 -8.67
N LYS A 23 -0.23 13.34 -9.26
CA LYS A 23 -0.13 12.29 -10.29
C LYS A 23 0.55 12.78 -11.56
N GLU A 24 0.26 13.98 -12.03
CA GLU A 24 0.89 14.55 -13.23
C GLU A 24 2.39 14.77 -13.01
N ARG A 25 2.78 15.24 -11.83
CA ARG A 25 4.18 15.58 -11.51
C ARG A 25 5.04 14.38 -11.18
N PHE A 26 4.48 13.36 -10.52
CA PHE A 26 5.25 12.24 -9.96
C PHE A 26 4.81 10.86 -10.48
N GLY A 27 3.83 10.80 -11.37
CA GLY A 27 3.27 9.59 -11.97
C GLY A 27 2.04 9.04 -11.22
N ASP A 28 1.25 8.20 -11.91
CA ASP A 28 -0.05 7.69 -11.41
C ASP A 28 0.03 6.89 -10.09
N GLY A 29 1.20 6.34 -9.74
CA GLY A 29 1.43 5.57 -8.52
C GLY A 29 1.93 6.37 -7.32
N SER A 30 2.12 7.68 -7.47
CA SER A 30 2.69 8.55 -6.44
C SER A 30 1.72 8.85 -5.28
N ILE A 31 0.42 8.80 -5.54
CA ILE A 31 -0.64 8.99 -4.54
C ILE A 31 -1.88 8.16 -4.90
N MET A 32 -2.38 7.40 -3.93
CA MET A 32 -3.54 6.50 -4.11
C MET A 32 -4.34 6.41 -2.81
N LYS A 33 -5.63 6.08 -2.88
CA LYS A 33 -6.40 5.81 -1.67
C LYS A 33 -6.01 4.45 -1.09
N LEU A 34 -5.92 4.39 0.23
CA LEU A 34 -5.67 3.14 0.95
C LEU A 34 -6.83 2.16 0.68
N GLY A 35 -6.55 1.07 -0.04
CA GLY A 35 -7.55 0.07 -0.47
C GLY A 35 -7.82 0.05 -1.98
N GLU A 36 -7.42 1.06 -2.75
CA GLU A 36 -7.37 0.99 -4.22
C GLU A 36 -6.16 0.17 -4.71
N ILE A 37 -5.25 -0.18 -3.79
CA ILE A 37 -4.15 -1.09 -4.02
C ILE A 37 -4.73 -2.48 -4.30
N LYS A 38 -4.67 -2.93 -5.57
CA LYS A 38 -4.80 -4.36 -5.88
C LYS A 38 -3.81 -5.10 -5.00
N ARG A 39 -4.21 -6.22 -4.37
CA ARG A 39 -3.28 -7.11 -3.66
C ARG A 39 -2.08 -7.33 -4.58
N VAL A 40 -0.96 -6.70 -4.26
CA VAL A 40 0.27 -6.86 -5.03
C VAL A 40 0.73 -8.26 -4.69
N GLU A 41 0.75 -9.14 -5.69
CA GLU A 41 1.41 -10.44 -5.54
C GLU A 41 2.88 -10.15 -5.24
N ILE A 42 3.30 -10.52 -4.04
CA ILE A 42 4.69 -10.39 -3.61
C ILE A 42 5.32 -11.75 -3.82
N ASP A 43 6.30 -11.80 -4.71
CA ASP A 43 7.18 -12.96 -4.83
C ASP A 43 7.87 -13.25 -3.48
N SER A 44 7.99 -14.53 -3.14
CA SER A 44 8.71 -15.00 -1.95
C SER A 44 9.87 -15.93 -2.32
N ILE A 45 10.85 -16.00 -1.44
CA ILE A 45 11.99 -16.93 -1.50
C ILE A 45 11.79 -17.96 -0.37
N PRO A 46 11.76 -19.27 -0.64
CA PRO A 46 11.57 -20.29 0.39
C PRO A 46 12.65 -20.20 1.48
N THR A 47 12.26 -20.37 2.74
CA THR A 47 13.21 -20.39 3.87
C THR A 47 14.00 -21.69 3.97
N GLY A 48 13.56 -22.74 3.25
CA GLY A 48 14.11 -24.10 3.35
C GLY A 48 13.46 -24.92 4.46
N SER A 49 12.53 -24.35 5.23
CA SER A 49 11.71 -25.03 6.22
C SER A 49 10.23 -24.89 5.85
N ILE A 50 9.59 -26.02 5.52
CA ILE A 50 8.19 -26.05 5.09
C ILE A 50 7.25 -25.44 6.15
N SER A 51 7.53 -25.69 7.43
CA SER A 51 6.70 -25.20 8.53
C SER A 51 6.80 -23.68 8.67
N LEU A 52 7.99 -23.12 8.45
CA LEU A 52 8.22 -21.68 8.51
C LEU A 52 7.60 -20.99 7.29
N ASP A 53 7.74 -21.56 6.09
CA ASP A 53 7.14 -21.02 4.87
C ASP A 53 5.61 -20.94 4.96
N ILE A 54 4.98 -21.96 5.54
CA ILE A 54 3.54 -21.98 5.83
C ILE A 54 3.19 -20.95 6.90
N ALA A 55 3.96 -20.87 7.99
CA ALA A 55 3.70 -19.93 9.08
C ALA A 55 3.80 -18.45 8.63
N LEU A 56 4.70 -18.14 7.68
CA LEU A 56 4.81 -16.81 7.08
C LEU A 56 3.62 -16.46 6.18
N GLY A 57 2.81 -17.43 5.76
CA GLY A 57 1.58 -17.26 4.98
C GLY A 57 1.77 -16.86 3.51
N VAL A 58 2.92 -16.27 3.17
CA VAL A 58 3.32 -15.90 1.80
C VAL A 58 4.25 -16.93 1.15
N GLY A 59 4.51 -18.06 1.82
CA GLY A 59 5.33 -19.16 1.30
C GLY A 59 6.85 -18.94 1.39
N GLY A 60 7.31 -17.96 2.16
CA GLY A 60 8.73 -17.68 2.36
C GLY A 60 9.04 -16.22 2.68
N LEU A 61 10.29 -15.81 2.45
CA LEU A 61 10.76 -14.44 2.65
C LEU A 61 10.32 -13.52 1.49
N PRO A 62 9.60 -12.42 1.73
CA PRO A 62 9.11 -11.54 0.67
C PRO A 62 10.25 -10.76 -0.01
N LYS A 63 10.29 -10.76 -1.34
CA LYS A 63 11.25 -9.96 -2.12
C LYS A 63 10.97 -8.47 -1.96
N GLY A 64 12.04 -7.65 -2.02
CA GLY A 64 11.95 -6.19 -1.91
C GLY A 64 11.61 -5.67 -0.51
N ARG A 65 11.76 -6.52 0.52
CA ARG A 65 11.55 -6.19 1.93
C ARG A 65 12.82 -6.48 2.72
N ILE A 66 13.00 -5.75 3.82
CA ILE A 66 14.05 -6.00 4.79
C ILE A 66 13.53 -7.05 5.78
N ILE A 67 14.34 -8.08 6.06
CA ILE A 67 14.03 -9.16 7.00
C ILE A 67 15.05 -9.10 8.12
N GLU A 68 14.58 -9.19 9.35
CA GLU A 68 15.41 -9.29 10.56
C GLU A 68 15.27 -10.71 11.13
N ILE A 69 16.40 -11.34 11.44
CA ILE A 69 16.48 -12.64 12.11
C ILE A 69 17.29 -12.44 13.37
N TYR A 70 16.72 -12.80 14.51
CA TYR A 70 17.37 -12.70 15.81
C TYR A 70 17.17 -13.99 16.60
N GLY A 71 18.11 -14.28 17.49
CA GLY A 71 18.08 -15.47 18.33
C GLY A 71 19.34 -15.55 19.20
N PRO A 72 19.38 -16.48 20.16
CA PRO A 72 20.62 -16.85 20.81
C PRO A 72 21.64 -17.39 19.79
N GLU A 73 22.92 -17.39 20.19
CA GLU A 73 23.97 -18.15 19.49
C GLU A 73 23.66 -19.64 19.45
#